data_AF-A0AAQ2Q5V3-F1
#
_entry.id   AF-A0AAQ2Q5V3-F1
#
_cell.length_a   1.000
_cell.length_b   1.000
_cell.length_c   1.000
_cell.angle_alpha   90.00
_cell.angle_beta   90.00
_cell.angle_gamma   90.00
#
_symmetry.space_group_name_H-M   'P 1'
#
loop_
_entity.id
_entity.type
_entity.pdbx_description
1 polymer ?
#
loop_
_entity_poly.entity_id
_entity_poly.type
_entity_poly.pdbx_seq_one_letter_code
_entity_poly.pdbx_strand_id
1 'polypeptide(L)'
;MKYNHKTTWQVFKAFNLKVYQNLPMHFAKPHIENWCNGWEIRRHFFAYYKYDSYLGNAPIIVVILNRQRLIVALKWHSYRANSSNSTLEQFNNWINEIDWAEFDDFYFWHSRVSEYGDFKQAHEFDDEKVELNAGEFYRLGKFIDKDKLDDFSDDELAEWVGQAIERLSGVYEWCH
;
A
#
# COMPACT_ATOMS: atom_id res chain seq x y z
N MET A 1 -4.28 25.04 -13.58
CA MET A 1 -3.68 24.18 -12.54
C MET A 1 -4.69 23.40 -11.70
N LYS A 2 -5.75 23.98 -11.11
CA LYS A 2 -6.79 23.22 -10.37
C LYS A 2 -7.62 22.23 -11.22
N TYR A 3 -7.89 22.58 -12.48
CA TYR A 3 -8.69 21.74 -13.38
C TYR A 3 -8.01 20.40 -13.69
N ASN A 4 -6.68 20.41 -13.87
CA ASN A 4 -5.90 19.20 -14.16
C ASN A 4 -5.91 18.22 -12.96
N HIS A 5 -5.81 18.74 -11.72
CA HIS A 5 -5.74 17.89 -10.54
C HIS A 5 -7.05 17.11 -10.27
N LYS A 6 -8.21 17.74 -10.42
CA LYS A 6 -9.50 17.05 -10.28
C LYS A 6 -9.65 15.96 -11.34
N THR A 7 -9.21 16.23 -12.58
CA THR A 7 -9.21 15.24 -13.66
C THR A 7 -8.29 14.07 -13.34
N THR A 8 -7.04 14.32 -12.91
CA THR A 8 -6.13 13.23 -12.53
C THR A 8 -6.66 12.43 -11.34
N TRP A 9 -7.28 13.08 -10.35
CA TRP A 9 -7.94 12.39 -9.25
C TRP A 9 -9.12 11.52 -9.72
N GLN A 10 -9.92 11.99 -10.68
CA GLN A 10 -11.00 11.19 -11.27
C GLN A 10 -10.46 9.95 -11.97
N VAL A 11 -9.34 10.06 -12.69
CA VAL A 11 -8.64 8.92 -13.29
C VAL A 11 -8.15 7.96 -12.21
N PHE A 12 -7.45 8.47 -11.17
CA PHE A 12 -6.98 7.64 -10.05
C PHE A 12 -8.14 6.93 -9.33
N LYS A 13 -9.26 7.61 -9.13
CA LYS A 13 -10.47 7.03 -8.54
C LYS A 13 -11.04 5.92 -9.43
N ALA A 14 -11.19 6.17 -10.73
CA ALA A 14 -11.71 5.18 -11.67
C ALA A 14 -10.79 3.95 -11.74
N PHE A 15 -9.47 4.17 -11.76
CA PHE A 15 -8.45 3.14 -11.70
C PHE A 15 -8.61 2.23 -10.48
N ASN A 16 -8.66 2.79 -9.26
CA ASN A 16 -8.81 2.00 -8.04
C ASN A 16 -10.16 1.25 -7.96
N LEU A 17 -11.23 1.82 -8.53
CA LEU A 17 -12.52 1.15 -8.63
C LEU A 17 -12.49 -0.03 -9.62
N LYS A 18 -11.74 0.09 -10.71
CA LYS A 18 -11.51 -1.00 -11.67
C LYS A 18 -10.69 -2.12 -11.05
N VAL A 19 -9.60 -1.78 -10.35
CA VAL A 19 -8.81 -2.75 -9.57
C VAL A 19 -9.73 -3.50 -8.60
N TYR A 20 -10.57 -2.79 -7.84
CA TYR A 20 -11.49 -3.39 -6.88
C TYR A 20 -12.48 -4.38 -7.51
N GLN A 21 -12.94 -4.13 -8.75
CA GLN A 21 -13.85 -5.04 -9.44
C GLN A 21 -13.24 -6.41 -9.74
N ASN A 22 -11.90 -6.49 -9.79
CA ASN A 22 -11.17 -7.72 -10.06
C ASN A 22 -10.69 -8.43 -8.78
N LEU A 23 -10.84 -7.81 -7.61
CA LEU A 23 -10.41 -8.40 -6.34
C LEU A 23 -11.44 -9.42 -5.80
N PRO A 24 -11.00 -10.38 -4.96
CA PRO A 24 -11.89 -11.30 -4.27
C PRO A 24 -12.96 -10.59 -3.41
N MET A 25 -14.11 -11.24 -3.24
CA MET A 25 -15.30 -10.67 -2.57
C MET A 25 -15.12 -10.31 -1.08
N HIS A 26 -14.05 -10.77 -0.43
CA HIS A 26 -13.80 -10.45 0.99
C HIS A 26 -13.18 -9.06 1.20
N PHE A 27 -12.75 -8.39 0.12
CA PHE A 27 -12.32 -7.00 0.17
C PHE A 27 -13.51 -6.05 0.28
N ALA A 28 -13.43 -5.14 1.25
CA ALA A 28 -14.34 -4.01 1.33
C ALA A 28 -14.08 -3.02 0.19
N LYS A 29 -15.08 -2.20 -0.13
CA LYS A 29 -14.92 -1.07 -1.05
C LYS A 29 -13.72 -0.20 -0.63
N PRO A 30 -12.78 0.13 -1.55
CA PRO A 30 -11.59 0.86 -1.16
C PRO A 30 -11.92 2.26 -0.69
N HIS A 31 -11.17 2.71 0.30
CA HIS A 31 -11.12 4.12 0.62
C HIS A 31 -10.29 4.83 -0.44
N ILE A 32 -10.83 5.89 -1.02
CA ILE A 32 -10.12 6.76 -1.97
C ILE A 32 -10.23 8.16 -1.39
N GLU A 33 -9.08 8.81 -1.18
CA GLU A 33 -9.06 10.13 -0.56
C GLU A 33 -9.85 11.15 -1.39
N ASN A 34 -10.28 12.24 -0.76
CA ASN A 34 -11.06 13.28 -1.43
C ASN A 34 -10.14 14.33 -2.08
N TRP A 35 -10.46 14.76 -3.29
CA TRP A 35 -9.71 15.77 -4.06
C TRP A 35 -9.67 17.17 -3.40
N CYS A 36 -10.44 17.40 -2.33
CA CYS A 36 -10.55 18.68 -1.61
C CYS A 36 -9.70 18.79 -0.31
N ASN A 37 -9.06 17.71 0.14
CA ASN A 37 -8.28 17.64 1.39
C ASN A 37 -6.98 18.51 1.38
N GLY A 38 -7.10 19.84 1.44
CA GLY A 38 -6.05 20.86 1.18
C GLY A 38 -4.63 20.73 1.80
N TRP A 39 -3.72 21.61 1.35
CA TRP A 39 -2.24 21.72 1.56
C TRP A 39 -1.37 20.46 1.34
N GLU A 40 -1.81 19.25 1.67
CA GLU A 40 -1.11 17.97 1.38
C GLU A 40 -1.27 17.49 -0.08
N ILE A 41 -2.30 18.00 -0.76
CA ILE A 41 -2.77 17.68 -2.12
C ILE A 41 -1.78 17.86 -3.28
N ARG A 42 -0.51 18.23 -3.03
CA ARG A 42 0.47 18.48 -4.10
C ARG A 42 1.48 17.36 -4.35
N ARG A 43 1.44 16.27 -3.58
CA ARG A 43 2.54 15.28 -3.57
C ARG A 43 2.17 13.88 -4.08
N HIS A 44 1.02 13.35 -3.68
CA HIS A 44 0.54 12.05 -4.13
C HIS A 44 -0.99 11.94 -4.11
N PHE A 45 -1.51 10.89 -4.74
CA PHE A 45 -2.85 10.37 -4.55
C PHE A 45 -2.82 9.12 -3.67
N PHE A 46 -3.84 8.93 -2.83
CA PHE A 46 -3.90 7.86 -1.83
C PHE A 46 -5.23 7.12 -1.87
N ALA A 47 -5.15 5.79 -1.96
CA ALA A 47 -6.24 4.87 -1.73
C ALA A 47 -5.78 3.72 -0.83
N TYR A 48 -6.70 3.05 -0.15
CA TYR A 48 -6.39 1.83 0.56
C TYR A 48 -7.50 0.80 0.52
N TYR A 49 -7.06 -0.45 0.67
CA TYR A 49 -7.87 -1.66 0.65
C TYR A 49 -7.77 -2.35 2.01
N LYS A 50 -8.86 -3.01 2.38
CA LYS A 50 -9.00 -3.84 3.58
C LYS A 50 -10.00 -4.95 3.30
N TYR A 51 -9.93 -6.01 4.09
CA TYR A 51 -11.04 -6.96 4.19
C TYR A 51 -12.21 -6.36 4.97
N ASP A 52 -13.43 -6.81 4.66
CA ASP A 52 -14.65 -6.39 5.38
C ASP A 52 -14.57 -6.70 6.89
N SER A 53 -13.96 -7.82 7.26
CA SER A 53 -13.75 -8.23 8.66
C SER A 53 -12.80 -7.31 9.44
N TYR A 54 -11.97 -6.53 8.75
CA TYR A 54 -10.87 -5.75 9.35
C TYR A 54 -11.02 -4.23 9.14
N LEU A 55 -12.23 -3.74 8.83
CA LEU A 55 -12.49 -2.31 8.65
C LEU A 55 -12.06 -1.44 9.84
N GLY A 56 -12.18 -1.96 11.06
CA GLY A 56 -11.75 -1.32 12.32
C GLY A 56 -10.24 -1.41 12.62
N ASN A 57 -9.47 -2.17 11.85
CA ASN A 57 -8.05 -2.42 12.13
C ASN A 57 -7.17 -1.37 11.45
N ALA A 58 -5.96 -1.11 11.93
CA ALA A 58 -5.06 -0.10 11.36
C ALA A 58 -4.19 -0.60 10.19
N PRO A 59 -3.87 -1.89 10.04
CA PRO A 59 -3.23 -2.39 8.83
C PRO A 59 -4.07 -2.07 7.60
N ILE A 60 -3.40 -1.72 6.51
CA ILE A 60 -3.98 -1.45 5.20
C ILE A 60 -3.04 -1.94 4.11
N ILE A 61 -3.62 -2.26 2.95
CA ILE A 61 -2.88 -2.32 1.70
C ILE A 61 -3.13 -0.99 0.99
N VAL A 62 -2.09 -0.17 0.87
CA VAL A 62 -2.17 1.17 0.31
C VAL A 62 -1.79 1.17 -1.17
N VAL A 63 -2.49 1.97 -1.97
CA VAL A 63 -2.08 2.37 -3.31
C VAL A 63 -1.77 3.86 -3.30
N ILE A 64 -0.54 4.22 -3.65
CA ILE A 64 -0.06 5.61 -3.69
C ILE A 64 0.42 5.92 -5.10
N LEU A 65 -0.10 6.99 -5.71
CA LEU A 65 0.43 7.53 -6.96
C LEU A 65 1.08 8.89 -6.69
N ASN A 66 2.41 8.94 -6.72
CA ASN A 66 3.15 10.18 -6.49
C ASN A 66 3.89 10.63 -7.77
N ARG A 67 4.72 11.67 -7.65
CA ARG A 67 5.46 12.22 -8.81
C ARG A 67 6.58 11.33 -9.34
N GLN A 68 7.02 10.33 -8.58
CA GLN A 68 8.11 9.41 -8.94
C GLN A 68 7.60 8.03 -9.30
N ARG A 69 6.52 7.52 -8.69
CA ARG A 69 6.10 6.13 -8.82
C ARG A 69 4.65 5.87 -8.40
N LEU A 70 4.11 4.77 -8.90
CA LEU A 70 2.94 4.07 -8.35
C LEU A 70 3.44 3.04 -7.34
N ILE A 71 2.90 3.02 -6.13
CA ILE A 71 3.30 2.12 -5.03
C ILE A 71 2.07 1.34 -4.57
N VAL A 72 2.24 0.03 -4.35
CA VAL A 72 1.27 -0.84 -3.67
C VAL A 72 1.98 -1.48 -2.49
N ALA A 73 1.49 -1.29 -1.26
CA ALA A 73 2.22 -1.73 -0.08
C ALA A 73 1.34 -2.08 1.13
N LEU A 74 1.78 -3.05 1.92
CA LEU A 74 1.31 -3.29 3.28
C LEU A 74 1.85 -2.19 4.21
N LYS A 75 0.96 -1.54 4.96
CA LYS A 75 1.30 -0.38 5.80
C LYS A 75 0.46 -0.32 7.06
N TRP A 76 1.07 0.13 8.16
CA TRP A 76 0.37 0.58 9.35
C TRP A 76 -0.24 1.99 9.17
N HIS A 77 -1.56 2.13 9.29
CA HIS A 77 -2.25 3.41 9.16
C HIS A 77 -2.23 4.21 10.47
N SER A 78 -1.10 4.87 10.77
CA SER A 78 -0.89 5.58 12.05
C SER A 78 -1.98 6.58 12.42
N TYR A 79 -2.59 7.27 11.45
CA TYR A 79 -3.68 8.22 11.70
C TYR A 79 -4.95 7.56 12.29
N ARG A 80 -5.16 6.27 12.04
CA ARG A 80 -6.28 5.48 12.58
C ARG A 80 -5.87 4.58 13.74
N ALA A 81 -4.59 4.57 14.13
CA ALA A 81 -4.06 3.66 15.14
C ALA A 81 -4.73 3.83 16.51
N ASN A 82 -5.04 5.07 16.93
CA ASN A 82 -5.64 5.34 18.24
C ASN A 82 -7.06 4.77 18.41
N SER A 83 -7.76 4.48 17.32
CA SER A 83 -9.10 3.89 17.32
C SER A 83 -9.12 2.49 16.71
N SER A 84 -7.96 1.84 16.64
CA SER A 84 -7.82 0.55 15.99
C SER A 84 -8.15 -0.61 16.92
N ASN A 85 -8.78 -1.66 16.38
CA ASN A 85 -8.96 -2.93 17.11
C ASN A 85 -7.69 -3.81 17.11
N SER A 86 -6.70 -3.48 16.28
CA SER A 86 -5.40 -4.17 16.20
C SER A 86 -4.30 -3.31 16.81
N THR A 87 -3.24 -3.91 17.32
CA THR A 87 -2.04 -3.21 17.83
C THR A 87 -0.93 -3.16 16.78
N LEU A 88 0.07 -2.30 17.01
CA LEU A 88 1.27 -2.25 16.15
C LEU A 88 2.10 -3.53 16.27
N GLU A 89 2.07 -4.18 17.44
CA GLU A 89 2.73 -5.47 17.66
C GLU A 89 2.09 -6.56 16.79
N GLN A 90 0.75 -6.64 16.76
CA GLN A 90 0.03 -7.54 15.86
C GLN A 90 0.36 -7.24 14.40
N PHE A 91 0.43 -5.96 14.01
CA PHE A 91 0.88 -5.60 12.67
C PHE A 91 2.28 -6.15 12.37
N ASN A 92 3.25 -5.95 13.27
CA ASN A 92 4.62 -6.39 13.02
C ASN A 92 4.79 -7.92 12.99
N ASN A 93 3.79 -8.70 13.42
CA ASN A 93 3.89 -10.17 13.43
C ASN A 93 4.05 -10.77 12.02
N TRP A 94 3.61 -10.09 10.96
CA TRP A 94 3.78 -10.59 9.60
C TRP A 94 5.23 -10.90 9.23
N ILE A 95 6.20 -10.20 9.84
CA ILE A 95 7.64 -10.40 9.60
C ILE A 95 8.08 -11.82 9.99
N ASN A 96 7.44 -12.41 11.00
CA ASN A 96 7.74 -13.75 11.49
C ASN A 96 7.06 -14.86 10.67
N GLU A 97 5.98 -14.51 9.95
CA GLU A 97 5.10 -15.47 9.29
C GLU A 97 5.28 -15.50 7.76
N ILE A 98 5.88 -14.45 7.19
CA ILE A 98 6.06 -14.34 5.74
C ILE A 98 7.05 -15.38 5.21
N ASP A 99 6.69 -16.00 4.08
CA ASP A 99 7.66 -16.73 3.27
C ASP A 99 8.44 -15.74 2.38
N TRP A 100 9.65 -15.38 2.79
CA TRP A 100 10.47 -14.41 2.05
C TRP A 100 10.82 -14.87 0.62
N ALA A 101 10.84 -16.17 0.34
CA ALA A 101 11.13 -16.68 -1.01
C ALA A 101 9.97 -16.40 -1.98
N GLU A 102 8.73 -16.46 -1.49
CA GLU A 102 7.51 -16.12 -2.24
C GLU A 102 7.42 -14.62 -2.55
N PHE A 103 8.23 -13.76 -1.92
CA PHE A 103 8.21 -12.30 -2.09
C PHE A 103 9.54 -11.74 -2.62
N ASP A 104 10.36 -12.54 -3.30
CA ASP A 104 11.68 -12.15 -3.80
C ASP A 104 11.68 -10.89 -4.71
N ASP A 105 10.58 -10.68 -5.43
CA ASP A 105 10.32 -9.57 -6.35
C ASP A 105 9.66 -8.35 -5.67
N PHE A 106 9.48 -8.40 -4.35
CA PHE A 106 9.00 -7.29 -3.54
C PHE A 106 10.16 -6.47 -2.97
N TYR A 107 9.77 -5.33 -2.41
CA TYR A 107 10.63 -4.44 -1.69
C TYR A 107 10.15 -4.27 -0.26
N PHE A 108 11.09 -4.00 0.64
CA PHE A 108 10.81 -3.58 2.00
C PHE A 108 11.46 -2.23 2.30
N TRP A 109 10.84 -1.49 3.22
CA TRP A 109 11.45 -0.27 3.75
C TRP A 109 10.89 0.07 5.12
N HIS A 110 11.75 0.65 5.95
CA HIS A 110 11.42 1.02 7.31
C HIS A 110 10.42 2.19 7.36
N SER A 111 9.65 2.30 8.44
CA SER A 111 8.64 3.36 8.62
C SER A 111 9.20 4.77 8.45
N ARG A 112 10.47 4.97 8.85
CA ARG A 112 11.26 6.21 8.70
C ARG A 112 11.59 6.58 7.25
N VAL A 113 11.57 5.61 6.33
CA VAL A 113 11.77 5.85 4.90
C VAL A 113 10.46 6.33 4.30
N SER A 114 10.50 7.52 3.69
CA SER A 114 9.34 8.11 3.02
C SER A 114 9.05 7.40 1.69
N GLU A 115 7.87 7.66 1.10
CA GLU A 115 7.49 7.15 -0.22
C GLU A 115 8.37 7.62 -1.39
N TYR A 116 9.33 8.53 -1.15
CA TYR A 116 10.34 9.01 -2.10
C TYR A 116 11.76 8.52 -1.79
N GLY A 117 11.93 7.70 -0.75
CA GLY A 117 13.24 7.16 -0.34
C GLY A 117 13.63 5.88 -1.06
N ASP A 118 14.78 5.33 -0.68
CA ASP A 118 15.30 4.10 -1.27
C ASP A 118 14.63 2.88 -0.62
N PHE A 119 14.12 1.98 -1.46
CA PHE A 119 13.54 0.72 -1.02
C PHE A 119 14.54 -0.41 -1.29
N LYS A 120 14.60 -1.38 -0.39
CA LYS A 120 15.50 -2.55 -0.51
C LYS A 120 14.72 -3.75 -1.02
N GLN A 121 15.38 -4.66 -1.73
CA GLN A 121 14.71 -5.88 -2.21
C GLN A 121 14.42 -6.80 -1.02
N ALA A 122 13.27 -7.47 -1.02
CA ALA A 122 12.81 -8.31 0.07
C ALA A 122 13.82 -9.42 0.43
N HIS A 123 14.51 -9.99 -0.56
CA HIS A 123 15.54 -11.00 -0.32
C HIS A 123 16.79 -10.47 0.42
N GLU A 124 16.96 -9.15 0.53
CA GLU A 124 18.01 -8.52 1.33
C GLU A 124 17.60 -8.31 2.80
N PHE A 125 16.38 -8.72 3.18
CA PHE A 125 15.90 -8.60 4.55
C PHE A 125 16.63 -9.59 5.45
N ASP A 126 17.10 -9.09 6.60
CA ASP A 126 17.77 -9.86 7.63
C ASP A 126 16.83 -9.88 8.84
N ASP A 127 15.97 -10.90 8.88
CA ASP A 127 14.93 -11.09 9.89
C ASP A 127 15.50 -11.35 11.29
N GLU A 128 16.70 -11.93 11.38
CA GLU A 128 17.44 -12.11 12.62
C GLU A 128 17.90 -10.77 13.25
N LYS A 129 17.93 -9.67 12.47
CA LYS A 129 18.39 -8.34 12.92
C LYS A 129 17.28 -7.30 13.01
N VAL A 130 16.03 -7.73 13.13
CA VAL A 130 14.89 -6.82 13.24
C VAL A 130 14.87 -6.14 14.60
N GLU A 131 15.27 -4.86 14.63
CA GLU A 131 15.13 -3.98 15.77
C GLU A 131 14.13 -2.85 15.43
N LEU A 132 12.95 -2.90 16.06
CA LEU A 132 11.91 -1.87 15.92
C LEU A 132 11.72 -1.16 17.26
N ASN A 133 11.86 0.17 17.27
CA ASN A 133 11.46 0.97 18.43
C ASN A 133 9.93 1.10 18.51
N ALA A 134 9.43 1.62 19.62
CA ALA A 134 8.00 1.92 19.77
C ALA A 134 7.51 2.85 18.64
N GLY A 135 6.44 2.44 17.95
CA GLY A 135 5.88 3.18 16.81
C GLY A 135 6.50 2.83 15.45
N GLU A 136 7.50 1.96 15.43
CA GLU A 136 8.21 1.57 14.21
C GLU A 136 7.69 0.28 13.61
N PHE A 137 7.86 0.18 12.29
CA PHE A 137 7.38 -0.93 11.50
C PHE A 137 8.09 -0.98 10.15
N TYR A 138 8.03 -2.13 9.50
CA TYR A 138 8.41 -2.27 8.10
C TYR A 138 7.18 -2.25 7.19
N ARG A 139 7.40 -1.81 5.96
CA ARG A 139 6.44 -1.95 4.85
C ARG A 139 6.98 -2.98 3.89
N LEU A 140 6.07 -3.73 3.27
CA LEU A 140 6.33 -4.66 2.18
C LEU A 140 5.50 -4.19 1.00
N GLY A 141 6.09 -4.11 -0.19
CA GLY A 141 5.33 -3.66 -1.35
C GLY A 141 6.10 -3.72 -2.67
N LYS A 142 5.41 -3.31 -3.73
CA LYS A 142 5.98 -3.13 -5.07
C LYS A 142 5.74 -1.71 -5.54
N PHE A 143 6.51 -1.31 -6.54
CA PHE A 143 6.31 -0.03 -7.21
C PHE A 143 6.65 -0.12 -8.69
N ILE A 144 6.10 0.82 -9.46
CA ILE A 144 6.48 1.10 -10.85
C ILE A 144 6.89 2.56 -10.92
N ASP A 145 8.10 2.81 -11.41
CA ASP A 145 8.57 4.18 -11.64
C ASP A 145 7.74 4.89 -12.71
N LYS A 146 7.60 6.20 -12.56
CA LYS A 146 6.68 7.01 -13.35
C LYS A 146 6.98 6.94 -14.84
N ASP A 147 8.24 6.87 -15.22
CA ASP A 147 8.70 6.75 -16.61
C ASP A 147 8.41 5.36 -17.22
N LYS A 148 8.09 4.37 -16.39
CA LYS A 148 7.68 3.02 -16.80
C LYS A 148 6.17 2.82 -16.84
N LEU A 149 5.38 3.76 -16.31
CA LEU A 149 3.93 3.65 -16.34
C LEU A 149 3.38 3.67 -17.78
N ASP A 150 4.03 4.38 -18.69
CA ASP A 150 3.62 4.46 -20.11
C ASP A 150 3.88 3.14 -20.89
N ASP A 151 4.63 2.20 -20.29
CA ASP A 151 4.85 0.87 -20.85
C ASP A 151 3.64 -0.08 -20.63
N PHE A 152 2.64 0.35 -19.85
CA PHE A 152 1.45 -0.45 -19.52
C PHE A 152 0.19 0.17 -20.12
N SER A 153 -0.72 -0.67 -20.60
CA SER A 153 -2.11 -0.28 -20.78
C SER A 153 -2.84 -0.12 -19.44
N ASP A 154 -3.98 0.59 -19.46
CA ASP A 154 -4.84 0.76 -18.29
C ASP A 154 -5.37 -0.57 -17.71
N ASP A 155 -5.48 -1.62 -18.54
CA ASP A 155 -5.89 -2.96 -18.11
C ASP A 155 -4.73 -3.69 -17.42
N GLU A 156 -3.55 -3.72 -18.06
CA GLU A 156 -2.35 -4.36 -17.50
C GLU A 156 -1.92 -3.71 -16.18
N LEU A 157 -2.01 -2.38 -16.07
CA LEU A 157 -1.68 -1.68 -14.83
C LEU A 157 -2.67 -2.01 -13.71
N ALA A 158 -3.96 -2.14 -14.03
CA ALA A 158 -4.99 -2.51 -13.05
C ALA A 158 -4.83 -3.97 -12.60
N GLU A 159 -4.49 -4.87 -13.53
CA GLU A 159 -4.16 -6.26 -13.22
C GLU A 159 -2.91 -6.36 -12.33
N TRP A 160 -1.84 -5.64 -12.66
CA TRP A 160 -0.61 -5.61 -11.86
C TRP A 160 -0.87 -5.14 -10.42
N VAL A 161 -1.67 -4.08 -10.25
CA VAL A 161 -2.05 -3.61 -8.90
C VAL A 161 -2.93 -4.63 -8.18
N GLY A 162 -3.89 -5.24 -8.87
CA GLY A 162 -4.74 -6.31 -8.31
C GLY A 162 -3.92 -7.49 -7.79
N GLN A 163 -3.02 -8.02 -8.62
CA GLN A 163 -2.11 -9.10 -8.26
C GLN A 163 -1.20 -8.74 -7.08
N ALA A 164 -0.68 -7.50 -7.04
CA ALA A 164 0.12 -7.03 -5.91
C ALA A 164 -0.71 -6.96 -4.61
N ILE A 165 -1.96 -6.48 -4.67
CA ILE A 165 -2.87 -6.45 -3.52
C ILE A 165 -3.19 -7.86 -3.03
N GLU A 166 -3.49 -8.80 -3.94
CA GLU A 166 -3.78 -10.19 -3.58
C GLU A 166 -2.58 -10.90 -2.96
N ARG A 167 -1.37 -10.73 -3.51
CA ARG A 167 -0.16 -11.30 -2.88
C ARG A 167 0.09 -10.69 -1.51
N LEU A 168 -0.04 -9.37 -1.36
CA LEU A 168 0.07 -8.72 -0.06
C LEU A 168 -1.03 -9.13 0.92
N SER A 169 -2.18 -9.62 0.44
CA SER A 169 -3.29 -10.02 1.30
C SER A 169 -2.96 -11.25 2.15
N GLY A 170 -2.15 -12.17 1.62
CA GLY A 170 -1.63 -13.32 2.39
C GLY A 170 -0.74 -12.89 3.57
N VAL A 171 0.02 -11.80 3.44
CA VAL A 171 0.83 -11.24 4.52
C VAL A 171 -0.01 -10.38 5.47
N TYR A 172 -0.98 -9.66 4.91
CA TYR A 172 -1.92 -8.81 5.64
C TYR A 172 -2.76 -9.58 6.67
N GLU A 173 -3.09 -10.84 6.40
CA GLU A 173 -3.84 -11.70 7.32
C GLU A 173 -3.14 -11.89 8.68
N TRP A 174 -1.80 -11.85 8.72
CA TRP A 174 -1.01 -11.97 9.94
C TRP A 174 -0.93 -10.67 10.76
N CYS A 175 -1.54 -9.58 10.28
CA CYS A 175 -1.40 -8.25 10.89
C CYS A 175 -2.47 -7.90 11.95
N HIS A 176 -3.33 -8.83 12.34
CA HIS A 176 -4.62 -8.53 13.00
C HIS A 176 -4.85 -9.17 14.36
#